data_AF-A0A6J3AUE0-F1
#
_entry.id   AF-A0A6J3AUE0-F1
#
_cell.length_a   1.000
_cell.length_b   1.000
_cell.length_c   1.000
_cell.angle_alpha   90.00
_cell.angle_beta   90.00
_cell.angle_gamma   90.00
#
_symmetry.space_group_name_H-M   'P 1'
#
loop_
_entity.id
_entity.type
_entity.pdbx_description
1 polymer ?
#
loop_
_entity_poly.entity_id
_entity_poly.type
_entity_poly.pdbx_seq_one_letter_code
_entity_poly.pdbx_strand_id
1 'polypeptide(L)'
;MNPEKDFAPLTPNIVRALNDKLYEKRKVAALEIEKLVREFVAQNNTVQIKHVIQTLSQEFALSQHPHSRKGGLIGLAACSIALGKTTEM
;
A
#
# COMPACT_ATOMS: atom_id res chain seq x y z
N MET A 1 18.80 -12.04 -9.34
CA MET A 1 18.54 -10.75 -8.65
C MET A 1 17.53 -10.03 -9.52
N ASN A 2 16.23 -10.16 -9.22
CA ASN A 2 15.16 -9.85 -10.17
C ASN A 2 15.04 -8.33 -10.36
N PRO A 3 15.29 -7.79 -11.56
CA PRO A 3 15.29 -6.34 -11.83
C PRO A 3 13.89 -5.73 -12.00
N GLU A 4 12.83 -6.52 -11.84
CA GLU A 4 11.46 -6.12 -12.17
C GLU A 4 10.55 -6.40 -10.97
N LYS A 5 10.85 -5.80 -9.82
CA LYS A 5 9.83 -5.67 -8.78
C LYS A 5 8.81 -4.67 -9.32
N ASP A 6 7.88 -5.19 -10.11
CA ASP A 6 6.68 -4.49 -10.53
C ASP A 6 5.95 -4.14 -9.24
N PHE A 7 6.21 -2.93 -8.73
CA PHE A 7 5.44 -2.36 -7.64
C PHE A 7 4.00 -2.09 -8.11
N ALA A 8 3.70 -2.29 -9.41
CA ALA A 8 2.37 -2.27 -9.96
C ALA A 8 1.40 -3.05 -9.07
N PRO A 9 0.29 -2.43 -8.68
CA PRO A 9 -0.25 -1.15 -9.18
C PRO A 9 0.19 0.10 -8.41
N LEU A 10 1.11 0.00 -7.45
CA LEU A 10 1.63 1.13 -6.69
C LEU A 10 2.57 1.99 -7.55
N THR A 11 2.30 3.29 -7.58
CA THR A 11 3.20 4.23 -8.26
C THR A 11 4.52 4.36 -7.50
N PRO A 12 5.64 4.62 -8.19
CA PRO A 12 6.94 4.83 -7.54
C PRO A 12 6.92 6.01 -6.55
N ASN A 13 6.02 6.97 -6.75
CA ASN A 13 5.80 8.07 -5.81
C ASN A 13 5.25 7.59 -4.46
N ILE A 14 4.27 6.68 -4.47
CA ILE A 14 3.72 6.07 -3.25
C ILE A 14 4.81 5.28 -2.53
N VAL A 15 5.57 4.45 -3.26
CA VAL A 15 6.68 3.66 -2.71
C VAL A 15 7.71 4.57 -2.03
N ARG A 16 8.11 5.66 -2.69
CA ARG A 16 9.05 6.63 -2.14
C ARG A 16 8.47 7.36 -0.92
N ALA A 17 7.20 7.75 -0.95
CA ALA A 17 6.54 8.46 0.14
C ALA A 17 6.32 7.58 1.39
N LEU A 18 6.04 6.28 1.21
CA LEU A 18 5.98 5.30 2.31
C LEU A 18 7.33 5.13 3.01
N ASN A 19 8.42 5.27 2.26
CA ASN A 19 9.79 5.21 2.78
C ASN A 19 10.30 6.53 3.36
N ASP A 20 9.51 7.60 3.31
CA ASP A 20 9.96 8.92 3.74
C ASP A 20 10.15 8.97 5.28
N LYS A 21 11.06 9.83 5.74
CA LYS A 21 11.29 10.06 7.17
C LYS A 21 10.09 10.75 7.85
N LEU A 22 9.38 11.58 7.09
CA LEU A 22 8.22 12.35 7.57
C LEU A 22 6.98 11.46 7.65
N TYR A 23 6.36 11.43 8.83
CA TYR A 23 5.14 10.68 9.06
C TYR A 23 3.98 11.17 8.18
N GLU A 24 3.85 12.48 7.97
CA GLU A 24 2.81 13.07 7.12
C GLU A 24 2.86 12.55 5.69
N LYS A 25 4.05 12.41 5.11
CA LYS A 25 4.22 11.84 3.76
C LYS A 25 3.81 10.37 3.70
N ARG A 26 4.11 9.59 4.74
CA ARG A 26 3.63 8.19 4.83
C ARG A 26 2.11 8.13 4.90
N LYS A 27 1.48 9.04 5.65
CA LYS A 27 0.02 9.18 5.70
C LYS A 27 -0.57 9.51 4.34
N VAL A 28 -0.02 10.47 3.63
CA VAL A 28 -0.47 10.84 2.28
C VAL A 28 -0.37 9.63 1.34
N ALA A 29 0.74 8.90 1.37
CA ALA A 29 0.91 7.70 0.57
C ALA A 29 -0.14 6.62 0.90
N ALA A 30 -0.44 6.41 2.19
CA ALA A 30 -1.47 5.46 2.63
C ALA A 30 -2.88 5.86 2.17
N LEU A 31 -3.21 7.16 2.18
CA LEU A 31 -4.49 7.66 1.66
C LEU A 31 -4.64 7.42 0.15
N GLU A 32 -3.56 7.59 -0.61
CA GLU A 32 -3.58 7.29 -2.05
C GLU A 32 -3.73 5.80 -2.31
N ILE A 33 -3.10 4.94 -1.49
CA ILE A 33 -3.30 3.48 -1.55
C ILE A 33 -4.76 3.12 -1.26
N GLU A 34 -5.38 3.76 -0.25
CA GLU A 34 -6.79 3.51 0.09
C GLU A 34 -7.69 3.77 -1.12
N LYS A 35 -7.52 4.92 -1.78
CA LYS A 35 -8.30 5.30 -2.97
C LYS A 35 -8.10 4.29 -4.10
N LEU A 36 -6.85 3.98 -4.41
CA LEU A 36 -6.48 3.05 -5.47
C LEU A 36 -7.04 1.64 -5.23
N VAL A 37 -6.99 1.15 -3.98
CA VAL A 37 -7.60 -0.14 -3.63
C VAL A 37 -9.13 -0.07 -3.76
N ARG A 38 -9.79 1.02 -3.37
CA ARG A 38 -11.23 1.19 -3.60
C ARG A 38 -11.61 1.18 -5.08
N GLU A 39 -10.81 1.81 -5.93
CA GLU A 39 -11.02 1.76 -7.38
C GLU A 39 -10.89 0.33 -7.92
N PHE A 40 -9.91 -0.44 -7.45
CA PHE A 40 -9.81 -1.84 -7.82
C PHE A 40 -10.96 -2.70 -7.30
N VAL A 41 -11.48 -2.41 -6.10
CA VAL A 41 -12.69 -3.08 -5.59
C VAL A 41 -13.88 -2.78 -6.50
N ALA A 42 -14.07 -1.51 -6.88
CA ALA A 42 -15.14 -1.11 -7.79
C ALA A 42 -15.03 -1.79 -9.18
N GLN A 43 -13.80 -1.96 -9.67
CA GLN A 43 -13.51 -2.66 -10.92
C GLN A 43 -13.49 -4.20 -10.79
N ASN A 44 -13.79 -4.74 -9.61
CA ASN A 44 -13.66 -6.18 -9.30
C ASN A 44 -12.25 -6.77 -9.57
N ASN A 45 -11.23 -5.92 -9.53
CA ASN A 45 -9.85 -6.28 -9.82
C ASN A 45 -9.13 -6.81 -8.58
N THR A 46 -9.56 -7.97 -8.12
CA THR A 46 -9.00 -8.66 -6.94
C THR A 46 -7.54 -9.09 -7.10
N VAL A 47 -7.05 -9.26 -8.32
CA VAL A 47 -5.64 -9.58 -8.60
C VAL A 47 -4.74 -8.41 -8.20
N GLN A 48 -5.09 -7.19 -8.63
CA GLN A 48 -4.32 -6.00 -8.31
C GLN A 48 -4.33 -5.70 -6.81
N ILE A 49 -5.47 -5.90 -6.12
CA ILE A 49 -5.58 -5.77 -4.67
C ILE A 49 -4.62 -6.72 -3.95
N LYS A 50 -4.60 -8.01 -4.35
CA LYS A 50 -3.70 -9.00 -3.76
C LYS A 50 -2.23 -8.61 -3.98
N HIS A 51 -1.88 -8.13 -5.16
CA HIS A 51 -0.53 -7.63 -5.44
C HIS A 51 -0.15 -6.46 -4.52
N VAL A 52 -1.03 -5.47 -4.33
CA VAL A 52 -0.76 -4.34 -3.41
C VAL A 52 -0.47 -4.85 -2.00
N ILE A 53 -1.31 -5.75 -1.47
CA ILE A 53 -1.15 -6.29 -0.12
C ILE A 53 0.16 -7.08 0.00
N GLN A 54 0.45 -7.95 -0.97
CA GLN A 54 1.69 -8.72 -0.98
C GLN A 54 2.92 -7.81 -1.03
N THR A 55 2.92 -6.80 -1.88
CA THR A 55 4.01 -5.83 -1.98
C THR A 55 4.18 -5.06 -0.67
N LEU A 56 3.11 -4.49 -0.10
CA LEU A 56 3.19 -3.79 1.19
C LEU A 56 3.64 -4.70 2.34
N SER A 57 3.26 -5.97 2.32
CA SER A 57 3.68 -6.94 3.33
C SER A 57 5.15 -7.34 3.17
N GLN A 58 5.53 -7.86 2.00
CA GLN A 58 6.86 -8.43 1.76
C GLN A 58 7.94 -7.36 1.59
N GLU A 59 7.66 -6.29 0.86
CA GLU A 59 8.67 -5.26 0.54
C GLU A 59 8.81 -4.21 1.64
N PHE A 60 7.72 -3.92 2.36
CA PHE A 60 7.71 -2.87 3.36
C PHE A 60 7.59 -3.41 4.78
N ALA A 61 6.53 -4.14 5.13
CA ALA A 61 6.29 -4.59 6.50
C ALA A 61 7.37 -5.56 7.01
N LEU A 62 7.90 -6.40 6.13
CA LEU A 62 9.02 -7.31 6.43
C LEU A 62 10.41 -6.68 6.15
N SER A 63 10.46 -5.42 5.70
CA SER A 63 11.73 -4.75 5.42
C SER A 63 12.59 -4.61 6.68
N GLN A 64 13.91 -4.63 6.50
CA GLN A 64 14.89 -4.32 7.55
C GLN A 64 14.94 -2.81 7.87
N HIS A 65 14.44 -1.97 6.96
CA HIS A 65 14.43 -0.53 7.15
C HIS A 65 13.24 -0.10 8.03
N PRO A 66 13.48 0.64 9.14
CA PRO A 66 12.43 1.00 10.08
C PRO A 66 11.38 1.96 9.48
N HIS A 67 11.77 2.81 8.53
CA HIS A 67 10.84 3.71 7.85
C HIS A 67 9.93 2.95 6.88
N SER A 68 10.51 2.04 6.08
CA SER A 68 9.78 1.14 5.20
C SER A 68 8.77 0.30 5.96
N ARG A 69 9.16 -0.29 7.10
CA ARG A 69 8.27 -1.07 7.96
C ARG A 69 7.07 -0.26 8.45
N LYS A 70 7.33 0.96 8.94
CA LYS A 70 6.26 1.89 9.35
C LYS A 70 5.34 2.26 8.19
N GLY A 71 5.90 2.49 6.99
CA GLY A 71 5.16 2.73 5.76
C GLY A 71 4.29 1.54 5.35
N GLY A 72 4.84 0.33 5.36
CA GLY A 72 4.11 -0.89 5.02
C GLY A 72 2.92 -1.14 5.93
N LEU A 73 3.11 -0.98 7.25
CA LEU A 73 2.03 -1.16 8.22
C LEU A 73 0.88 -0.15 8.04
N ILE A 74 1.19 1.14 7.80
CA ILE A 74 0.15 2.15 7.56
C ILE A 74 -0.55 1.91 6.21
N GLY A 75 0.18 1.50 5.19
CA GLY A 75 -0.38 1.13 3.89
C GLY A 75 -1.29 -0.09 3.98
N LEU A 76 -0.90 -1.13 4.73
CA LEU A 76 -1.73 -2.30 4.97
C LEU A 76 -3.02 -1.95 5.73
N ALA A 77 -2.94 -1.07 6.74
CA ALA A 77 -4.12 -0.58 7.43
C ALA A 77 -5.08 0.16 6.47
N ALA A 78 -4.54 1.00 5.59
CA ALA A 78 -5.32 1.69 4.56
C ALA A 78 -5.95 0.70 3.56
N CYS A 79 -5.23 -0.34 3.14
CA CYS A 79 -5.80 -1.42 2.33
C CYS A 79 -6.95 -2.13 3.07
N SER A 80 -6.77 -2.48 4.34
CA SER A 80 -7.83 -3.10 5.14
C SER A 80 -9.06 -2.21 5.27
N ILE A 81 -8.90 -0.88 5.41
CA ILE A 81 -10.03 0.07 5.44
C ILE A 81 -10.72 0.15 4.07
N ALA A 82 -9.95 0.15 2.98
CA ALA A 82 -10.49 0.16 1.62
C ALA A 82 -11.31 -1.10 1.31
N LEU A 83 -10.84 -2.27 1.78
CA LEU A 83 -11.48 -3.56 1.56
C LEU A 83 -12.61 -3.86 2.55
N GLY A 84 -12.45 -3.42 3.79
CA GLY A 84 -13.36 -3.69 4.90
C GLY A 84 -14.51 -2.69 5.04
N LYS A 85 -14.64 -1.71 4.13
CA LYS A 85 -15.82 -0.84 4.10
C LYS A 85 -17.04 -1.58 3.56
N THR A 86 -17.60 -2.40 4.45
CA THR A 86 -19.00 -2.83 4.51
C THR A 86 -19.51 -2.62 5.94
N THR A 87 -19.10 -1.53 6.59
CA THR A 87 -19.63 -1.13 7.90
C THR A 87 -20.03 0.34 7.87
N GLU A 88 -20.94 0.66 6.95
CA GLU A 88 -21.92 1.72 7.22
C GLU A 88 -23.05 1.03 7.98
N MET A 89 -23.01 1.11 9.31
CA MET A 89 -24.20 0.96 10.16
C MET A 89 -24.81 2.34 10.36
#